data_AF-X1Q7S4-F1
#
_entry.id   AF-X1Q7S4-F1
#
_cell.length_a   1.000
_cell.length_b   1.000
_cell.length_c   1.000
_cell.angle_alpha   90.00
_cell.angle_beta   90.00
_cell.angle_gamma   90.00
#
_symmetry.space_group_name_H-M   'P 1'
#
loop_
_entity.id
_entity.type
_entity.pdbx_description
1 polymer ?
#
loop_
_entity_poly.entity_id
_entity_poly.type
_entity_poly.pdbx_seq_one_letter_code
_entity_poly.pdbx_strand_id
1 'polypeptide(L)'
;LVGCQELIWGGDRDCEHQWGNIIKGKEYGRHDTNDPTSTDFGGWANWDGGTGNQAGYFCSLCGAWEGAFGLEPTPKLYVQHTIEILREIRRVLRKDGVVFWNIGEGR
;
A
#
# COMPACT_ATOMS: atom_id res chain seq x y z
N LEU A 1 -2.16 18.38 -0.73
CA LEU A 1 -3.14 17.34 -1.09
C LEU A 1 -2.48 16.00 -0.83
N VAL A 2 -2.55 15.50 0.41
CA VAL A 2 -2.09 14.14 0.72
C VAL A 2 -3.20 13.24 0.22
N GLY A 3 -2.96 12.53 -0.87
CA GLY A 3 -3.99 11.77 -1.57
C GLY A 3 -4.42 10.55 -0.76
N CYS A 4 -5.64 10.56 -0.22
CA CYS A 4 -6.35 9.32 0.08
C CYS A 4 -6.66 8.65 -1.27
N GLN A 5 -5.76 7.78 -1.73
CA GLN A 5 -6.01 6.92 -2.89
C GLN A 5 -6.71 5.65 -2.39
N GLU A 6 -8.04 5.70 -2.37
CA GLU A 6 -8.90 4.52 -2.24
C GLU A 6 -9.03 3.89 -3.63
N LEU A 7 -8.19 2.89 -3.92
CA LEU A 7 -8.16 2.17 -5.18
C LEU A 7 -8.74 0.77 -4.98
N ILE A 8 -9.55 0.31 -5.94
CA ILE A 8 -10.09 -1.05 -5.97
C ILE A 8 -9.27 -1.90 -6.94
N TRP A 9 -8.79 -3.04 -6.47
CA TRP A 9 -7.91 -3.93 -7.19
C TRP A 9 -8.51 -5.33 -7.33
N GLY A 10 -8.46 -5.87 -8.54
CA GLY A 10 -8.99 -7.19 -8.85
C GLY A 10 -10.50 -7.34 -8.64
N GLY A 11 -10.95 -8.58 -8.52
CA GLY A 11 -12.37 -8.93 -8.39
C GLY A 11 -13.19 -8.69 -9.66
N ASP A 12 -14.51 -8.71 -9.48
CA ASP A 12 -15.48 -8.47 -10.54
C ASP A 12 -15.80 -6.97 -10.65
N ARG A 13 -15.75 -6.44 -11.87
CA ARG A 13 -15.99 -5.03 -12.19
C ARG A 13 -17.44 -4.62 -12.05
N ASP A 14 -18.34 -5.59 -12.19
CA ASP A 14 -19.79 -5.37 -12.09
C ASP A 14 -20.30 -5.70 -10.67
N CYS A 15 -19.40 -5.98 -9.72
CA CYS A 15 -19.78 -6.25 -8.34
C CYS A 15 -20.20 -4.97 -7.61
N GLU A 16 -21.37 -5.00 -6.98
CA GLU A 16 -21.75 -4.04 -5.95
C GLU A 16 -21.01 -4.38 -4.65
N HIS A 17 -19.75 -3.93 -4.56
CA HIS A 17 -18.84 -4.34 -3.49
C HIS A 17 -19.43 -4.20 -2.08
N GLN A 18 -19.19 -5.21 -1.25
CA GLN A 18 -19.47 -5.18 0.18
C GLN A 18 -18.16 -5.38 0.94
N TRP A 19 -17.66 -4.29 1.52
CA TRP A 19 -16.37 -4.29 2.21
C TRP A 19 -16.48 -4.97 3.57
N GLY A 20 -15.53 -5.87 3.83
CA GLY A 20 -15.40 -6.57 5.10
C GLY A 20 -14.74 -5.72 6.19
N ASN A 21 -14.20 -6.41 7.19
CA ASN A 21 -13.46 -5.76 8.27
C ASN A 21 -12.13 -5.17 7.79
N ILE A 22 -11.66 -4.15 8.50
CA ILE A 22 -10.38 -3.53 8.23
C ILE A 22 -9.22 -4.49 8.42
N ILE A 23 -8.26 -4.46 7.49
CA ILE A 23 -7.05 -5.23 7.58
C ILE A 23 -6.01 -4.40 8.33
N LYS A 24 -5.55 -4.91 9.48
CA LYS A 24 -4.41 -4.31 10.17
C LYS A 24 -3.15 -4.55 9.35
N GLY A 25 -2.49 -3.49 8.95
CA GLY A 25 -1.20 -3.51 8.30
C GLY A 25 -0.08 -3.84 9.28
N LYS A 26 1.12 -3.99 8.74
CA LYS A 26 2.30 -4.32 9.55
C LYS A 26 2.58 -3.20 10.53
N GLU A 27 2.80 -3.54 11.79
CA GLU A 27 3.40 -2.65 12.77
C GLU A 27 4.86 -2.44 12.34
N TYR A 28 5.16 -1.28 11.75
CA TYR A 28 6.55 -0.84 11.63
C TYR A 28 6.99 -0.40 13.02
N GLY A 29 8.15 -0.90 13.45
CA GLY A 29 8.64 -0.80 14.82
C GLY A 29 8.42 0.59 15.39
N ARG A 30 7.62 0.67 16.45
CA ARG A 30 7.52 1.90 17.24
C ARG A 30 8.92 2.13 17.82
N HIS A 31 9.65 3.11 17.31
CA HIS A 31 10.87 3.57 17.98
C HIS A 31 10.46 3.94 19.41
N ASP A 32 11.10 3.28 20.38
CA ASP A 32 10.96 3.67 21.78
C ASP A 32 11.59 5.07 21.86
N THR A 33 10.76 6.09 22.09
CA THR A 33 11.18 7.49 22.11
C THR A 33 12.14 7.82 23.26
N ASN A 34 12.59 6.80 24.00
CA ASN A 34 13.53 6.89 25.10
C ASN A 34 14.94 6.39 24.75
N ASP A 35 15.24 6.00 23.51
CA ASP A 35 16.61 5.66 23.10
C ASP A 35 17.45 6.94 22.87
N PRO A 36 18.41 7.26 23.76
CA PRO A 36 19.20 8.48 23.64
C PRO A 36 20.27 8.40 22.56
N THR A 37 20.36 7.29 21.81
CA THR A 37 21.31 7.11 20.70
C THR A 37 20.73 7.44 19.32
N SER A 38 19.45 7.82 19.21
CA SER A 38 18.84 8.17 17.93
C SER A 38 19.40 9.51 17.40
N THR A 39 20.26 9.44 16.37
CA THR A 39 20.71 10.60 15.60
C THR A 39 19.65 11.05 14.58
N ASP A 40 18.40 11.12 15.01
CA ASP A 40 17.31 11.53 14.14
C ASP A 40 17.32 13.05 14.02
N PHE A 41 17.66 13.52 12.82
CA PHE A 41 17.44 14.89 12.40
C PHE A 41 15.95 15.21 12.59
N GLY A 42 15.68 16.06 13.58
CA GLY A 42 14.35 16.27 14.13
C GLY A 42 13.27 16.62 13.11
N GLY A 43 12.04 16.21 13.43
CA GLY A 43 10.88 16.80 12.75
C GLY A 43 9.55 16.06 12.74
N TRP A 44 9.29 15.01 13.53
CA TRP A 44 8.00 14.29 13.45
C TRP A 44 7.48 13.78 14.81
N ALA A 45 7.93 14.38 15.91
CA ALA A 45 7.40 14.09 17.23
C ALA A 45 6.12 14.92 17.46
N ASN A 46 4.99 14.48 16.89
CA ASN A 46 3.59 14.76 17.29
C ASN A 46 2.63 14.09 16.29
N TRP A 47 2.83 12.80 15.99
CA TRP A 47 1.75 12.00 15.40
C TRP A 47 1.05 11.28 16.55
N ASP A 48 0.08 11.99 17.13
CA ASP A 48 -0.77 11.50 18.20
C ASP A 48 -1.47 10.22 17.75
N GLY A 49 -1.10 9.11 18.38
CA GLY A 49 -1.97 7.99 18.69
C GLY A 49 -2.88 7.45 17.58
N GLY A 50 -2.41 6.39 16.90
CA GLY A 50 -3.20 5.17 16.81
C GLY A 50 -4.35 5.15 15.80
N THR A 51 -4.03 5.25 14.52
CA THR A 51 -4.69 4.44 13.49
C THR A 51 -3.62 3.53 12.88
N GLY A 52 -3.41 2.36 13.49
CA GLY A 52 -2.40 1.40 13.02
C GLY A 52 -2.54 1.18 11.52
N ASN A 53 -1.42 1.32 10.79
CA ASN A 53 -1.29 1.19 9.33
C ASN A 53 -2.43 0.36 8.75
N GLN A 54 -3.44 0.97 8.16
CA GLN A 54 -4.59 0.22 7.66
C GLN A 54 -4.21 -0.32 6.28
N ALA A 55 -4.21 -1.64 6.12
CA ALA A 55 -3.89 -2.32 4.86
C ALA A 55 -5.13 -2.53 3.98
N GLY A 56 -6.16 -1.69 4.15
CA GLY A 56 -7.38 -1.72 3.34
C GLY A 56 -8.43 -2.75 3.76
N TYR A 57 -9.28 -3.13 2.80
CA TYR A 57 -10.44 -4.04 2.97
C TYR A 57 -10.48 -5.07 1.84
N PHE A 58 -11.11 -6.22 2.10
CA PHE A 58 -11.51 -7.16 1.03
C PHE A 58 -13.02 -7.14 0.85
N CYS A 59 -13.47 -7.17 -0.41
CA CYS A 59 -14.87 -7.38 -0.75
C CYS A 59 -15.26 -8.82 -0.41
N SER A 60 -16.33 -8.99 0.37
CA SER A 60 -16.86 -10.31 0.76
C SER A 60 -17.49 -11.07 -0.41
N LEU A 61 -17.88 -10.37 -1.47
CA LEU A 61 -18.59 -10.94 -2.62
C LEU A 61 -17.65 -11.42 -3.73
N CYS A 62 -16.65 -10.61 -4.10
CA CYS A 62 -15.79 -10.88 -5.27
C CYS A 62 -14.30 -10.98 -4.95
N GLY A 63 -13.90 -10.76 -3.69
CA GLY A 63 -12.50 -10.83 -3.27
C GLY A 63 -11.62 -9.67 -3.78
N ALA A 64 -12.20 -8.62 -4.38
CA ALA A 64 -11.48 -7.38 -4.67
C ALA A 64 -10.87 -6.80 -3.39
N TRP A 65 -9.72 -6.13 -3.54
CA TRP A 65 -9.10 -5.41 -2.44
C TRP A 65 -9.23 -3.91 -2.63
N GLU A 66 -9.68 -3.21 -1.60
CA GLU A 66 -9.72 -1.74 -1.55
C GLU A 66 -8.57 -1.24 -0.69
N GLY A 67 -7.68 -0.44 -1.27
CA GLY A 67 -6.57 0.18 -0.55
C GLY A 67 -5.56 0.87 -1.45
N ALA A 68 -4.65 1.61 -0.81
CA ALA A 68 -3.59 2.32 -1.52
C ALA A 68 -2.43 1.37 -1.89
N PHE A 69 -1.93 1.48 -3.12
CA PHE A 69 -0.76 0.71 -3.57
C PHE A 69 0.43 0.90 -2.62
N GLY A 70 1.09 -0.20 -2.24
CA GLY A 70 2.16 -0.22 -1.23
C GLY A 70 1.68 -0.52 0.19
N LEU A 71 0.37 -0.46 0.47
CA LEU A 71 -0.24 -0.89 1.72
C LEU A 71 -0.86 -2.29 1.64
N GLU A 72 -0.52 -3.08 0.62
CA GLU A 72 -1.06 -4.42 0.49
C GLU A 72 -0.70 -5.28 1.72
N PRO A 73 -1.64 -6.09 2.23
CA PRO A 73 -1.41 -6.91 3.41
C PRO A 73 -0.39 -8.04 3.21
N THR A 74 -0.09 -8.40 1.95
CA THR A 74 0.88 -9.45 1.63
C THR A 74 1.77 -9.06 0.45
N PRO A 75 3.05 -9.50 0.42
CA PRO A 75 3.93 -9.28 -0.73
C PRO A 75 3.37 -9.86 -2.04
N LYS A 76 2.64 -10.98 -1.96
CA LYS A 76 1.99 -11.59 -3.13
C LYS A 76 0.99 -10.64 -3.78
N LEU A 77 0.19 -9.95 -2.96
CA LEU A 77 -0.80 -9.00 -3.46
C LEU A 77 -0.14 -7.75 -4.04
N TYR A 78 0.91 -7.23 -3.38
CA TYR A 78 1.74 -6.14 -3.92
C TYR A 78 2.29 -6.48 -5.32
N VAL A 79 2.86 -7.68 -5.50
CA VAL A 79 3.37 -8.13 -6.80
C VAL A 79 2.25 -8.22 -7.83
N GLN A 80 1.06 -8.70 -7.46
CA GLN A 80 -0.08 -8.77 -8.36
C GLN A 80 -0.47 -7.39 -8.89
N HIS A 81 -0.65 -6.41 -7.99
CA HIS A 81 -1.00 -5.04 -8.37
C HIS A 81 0.13 -4.36 -9.16
N THR A 82 1.39 -4.66 -8.81
CA THR A 82 2.56 -4.18 -9.55
C THR A 82 2.50 -4.67 -11.00
N ILE A 83 2.14 -5.93 -11.24
CA ILE A 83 1.99 -6.47 -12.59
C ILE A 83 0.83 -5.78 -13.34
N GLU A 84 -0.28 -5.48 -12.68
CA GLU A 84 -1.39 -4.72 -13.28
C GLU A 84 -0.93 -3.35 -13.76
N ILE A 85 -0.19 -2.60 -12.92
CA ILE A 85 0.39 -1.31 -13.28
C ILE A 85 1.39 -1.45 -14.44
N LEU A 86 2.32 -2.42 -14.34
CA LEU A 86 3.35 -2.63 -15.36
C LEU A 86 2.76 -3.03 -16.72
N ARG A 87 1.60 -3.71 -16.76
CA ARG A 87 0.89 -4.01 -18.01
C ARG A 87 0.37 -2.74 -18.67
N GLU A 88 -0.18 -1.81 -17.90
CA GLU A 88 -0.64 -0.52 -18.44
C GLU A 88 0.52 0.36 -18.89
N ILE A 89 1.65 0.35 -18.17
CA ILE A 89 2.87 1.02 -18.62
C ILE A 89 3.36 0.37 -19.92
N ARG A 90 3.40 -0.96 -19.99
CA ARG A 90 3.87 -1.70 -21.17
C ARG A 90 3.04 -1.41 -22.42
N ARG A 91 1.74 -1.11 -22.26
CA ARG A 91 0.82 -0.74 -23.34
C ARG A 91 1.22 0.56 -24.04
N VAL A 92 1.74 1.53 -23.29
CA VAL A 92 2.15 2.85 -23.81
C VAL A 92 3.65 2.95 -24.08
N LEU A 93 4.44 1.99 -23.58
CA LEU A 93 5.87 1.95 -23.80
C LEU A 93 6.21 1.65 -25.27
N ARG A 94 7.23 2.34 -25.80
CA ARG A 94 7.80 2.04 -27.11
C ARG A 94 8.30 0.59 -27.16
N LYS A 95 8.38 0.00 -28.35
CA LYS A 95 8.79 -1.42 -28.53
C LYS A 95 10.16 -1.75 -27.92
N ASP A 96 11.08 -0.78 -27.90
CA ASP A 96 12.44 -0.81 -27.35
C ASP A 96 12.58 0.02 -26.05
N GLY A 97 11.47 0.49 -25.49
CA GLY A 97 11.50 1.24 -24.24
C GLY A 97 11.86 0.33 -23.06
N VAL A 98 12.49 0.92 -22.04
CA VAL A 98 12.87 0.24 -20.79
C VAL A 98 12.27 1.00 -19.61
N VAL A 99 11.78 0.27 -18.62
CA VAL A 99 11.26 0.82 -17.36
C VAL A 99 12.18 0.36 -16.25
N PHE A 100 12.56 1.30 -15.38
CA PHE A 100 13.25 1.02 -14.13
C PHE A 100 12.22 1.10 -13.00
N TRP A 101 12.04 -0.01 -12.28
CA TRP A 101 11.14 -0.09 -11.14
C TRP A 101 11.98 -0.14 -9.85
N ASN A 102 11.99 0.96 -9.11
CA ASN A 102 12.77 1.09 -7.88
C ASN A 102 11.94 0.59 -6.68
N ILE A 103 12.50 -0.35 -5.92
CA ILE A 103 11.91 -0.88 -4.68
C ILE A 103 12.93 -0.64 -3.57
N GLY A 104 12.55 0.15 -2.56
CA GLY A 104 13.32 0.34 -1.33
C GLY A 104 12.86 -0.61 -0.22
N GLU A 105 13.74 -0.88 0.75
CA GLU A 105 13.32 -1.45 2.03
C GLU A 105 12.82 -0.34 2.95
N GLY A 106 11.72 -0.59 3.67
CA GLY A 106 11.29 0.25 4.78
C GLY A 106 11.83 -0.33 6.08
N ARG A 107 12.76 0.38 6.72
CA ARG A 107 13.12 0.19 8.13
C ARG A 107 12.48 1.31 8.93
#